data_AF-A0A960P1C2-F1
#
_entry.id   AF-A0A960P1C2-F1
#
_cell.length_a   1.000
_cell.length_b   1.000
_cell.length_c   1.000
_cell.angle_alpha   90.00
_cell.angle_beta   90.00
_cell.angle_gamma   90.00
#
_symmetry.space_group_name_H-M   'P 1'
#
loop_
_entity.id
_entity.type
_entity.pdbx_description
1 polymer ?
#
loop_
_entity_poly.entity_id
_entity_poly.type
_entity_poly.pdbx_seq_one_letter_code
_entity_poly.pdbx_strand_id
1 'polypeptide(L)'
;MTEPTEAEIEDRLDPRELPRLAEFLAAYLHEDLVPVHGTAQRAAFEFARDTDFEELVELAAEWQALRLAAVRLPLGRLNRLLRERFRCGWHVASSAEVEAVAHELERALAE
;
A
#
# COMPACT_ATOMS: atom_id res chain seq x y z
N MET A 1 1.05 -25.15 -10.18
CA MET A 1 0.90 -23.71 -10.45
C MET A 1 2.29 -23.12 -10.42
N THR A 2 2.68 -22.38 -11.46
CA THR A 2 3.99 -21.70 -11.50
C THR A 2 3.91 -20.45 -10.64
N GLU A 3 4.91 -20.20 -9.79
CA GLU A 3 4.99 -18.94 -9.05
C GLU A 3 5.14 -17.76 -10.02
N PRO A 4 4.51 -16.60 -9.75
CA PRO A 4 4.66 -15.43 -10.61
C PRO A 4 6.11 -14.93 -10.57
N THR A 5 6.58 -14.50 -11.73
CA THR A 5 7.87 -13.83 -11.93
C THR A 5 7.85 -12.41 -11.36
N GLU A 6 9.03 -11.81 -11.15
CA GLU A 6 9.13 -10.41 -10.70
C GLU A 6 8.42 -9.45 -11.66
N ALA A 7 8.55 -9.67 -12.97
CA ALA A 7 7.90 -8.84 -13.99
C ALA A 7 6.37 -8.91 -13.90
N GLU A 8 5.81 -10.10 -13.69
CA GLU A 8 4.36 -10.26 -13.49
C GLU A 8 3.88 -9.60 -12.19
N ILE A 9 4.72 -9.58 -11.14
CA ILE A 9 4.39 -8.88 -9.89
C ILE A 9 4.45 -7.36 -10.09
N GLU A 10 5.43 -6.86 -10.84
CA GLU A 10 5.52 -5.46 -11.23
C GLU A 10 4.33 -5.02 -12.06
N ASP A 11 3.91 -5.79 -13.04
CA ASP A 11 2.77 -5.46 -13.90
C ASP A 11 1.45 -5.42 -13.11
N ARG A 12 1.34 -6.21 -12.04
CA ARG A 12 0.20 -6.15 -11.12
C ARG A 12 0.17 -4.87 -10.29
N LEU A 13 1.30 -4.19 -10.08
CA LEU A 13 1.36 -2.88 -9.45
C LEU A 13 1.09 -1.78 -10.49
N ASP A 14 -0.15 -1.72 -10.97
CA ASP A 14 -0.63 -0.71 -11.91
C ASP A 14 -1.73 0.15 -11.25
N PRO A 15 -1.58 1.48 -11.15
CA PRO A 15 -2.60 2.35 -10.56
C PRO A 15 -3.93 2.37 -11.33
N ARG A 16 -3.97 1.89 -12.57
CA ARG A 16 -5.22 1.74 -13.35
C ARG A 16 -6.05 0.55 -12.91
N GLU A 17 -5.37 -0.49 -12.42
CA GLU A 17 -5.99 -1.73 -11.93
C GLU A 17 -6.15 -1.70 -10.39
N LEU A 18 -5.41 -0.82 -9.72
CA LEU A 18 -5.42 -0.62 -8.26
C LEU A 18 -5.73 0.85 -7.90
N PRO A 19 -6.94 1.36 -8.24
CA PRO A 19 -7.28 2.76 -8.03
C PRO A 19 -7.33 3.17 -6.55
N ARG A 20 -7.80 2.33 -5.63
CA ARG A 20 -7.88 2.69 -4.20
C ARG A 20 -6.51 2.72 -3.55
N LEU A 21 -5.64 1.80 -3.93
CA LEU A 21 -4.24 1.82 -3.54
C LEU A 21 -3.58 3.09 -4.06
N ALA A 22 -3.84 3.49 -5.31
CA ALA A 22 -3.28 4.71 -5.87
C ALA A 22 -3.74 5.97 -5.15
N GLU A 23 -5.03 6.06 -4.85
CA GLU A 23 -5.59 7.17 -4.08
C GLU A 23 -4.97 7.24 -2.68
N PHE A 24 -4.99 6.13 -1.93
CA PHE A 24 -4.44 6.08 -0.57
C PHE A 24 -2.95 6.41 -0.53
N LEU A 25 -2.14 5.79 -1.41
CA LEU A 25 -0.69 6.03 -1.44
C LEU A 25 -0.35 7.49 -1.79
N ALA A 26 -1.10 8.11 -2.71
CA ALA A 26 -0.88 9.49 -3.10
C ALA A 26 -1.41 10.50 -2.08
N ALA A 27 -2.51 10.19 -1.37
CA ALA A 27 -3.18 11.11 -0.48
C ALA A 27 -2.70 11.02 0.98
N TYR A 28 -2.29 9.84 1.45
CA TYR A 28 -1.90 9.60 2.85
C TYR A 28 -0.42 9.24 3.00
N LEU A 29 0.16 8.54 2.02
CA LEU A 29 1.58 8.12 2.05
C LEU A 29 2.46 8.99 1.15
N HIS A 30 2.16 10.29 1.09
CA HIS A 30 2.90 11.29 0.32
C HIS A 30 4.19 11.77 1.01
N GLU A 31 4.88 12.73 0.40
CA GLU A 31 6.20 13.22 0.85
C GLU A 31 6.20 13.79 2.29
N ASP A 32 5.05 14.26 2.76
CA ASP A 32 4.85 14.79 4.10
C ASP A 32 4.23 13.76 5.06
N LEU A 33 4.31 12.46 4.75
CA LEU A 33 3.78 11.37 5.62
C LEU A 33 4.22 11.54 7.09
N VAL A 34 5.51 11.76 7.34
CA VAL A 34 6.04 11.86 8.71
C VAL A 34 5.51 13.09 9.45
N PRO A 35 5.57 14.32 8.90
CA PRO A 35 5.01 15.48 9.58
C PRO A 35 3.48 15.48 9.69
N VAL A 36 2.73 14.83 8.78
CA VAL A 36 1.26 14.77 8.84
C VAL A 36 0.76 13.62 9.73
N HIS A 37 1.19 12.40 9.46
CA HIS A 37 0.65 11.19 10.10
C HIS A 37 1.67 10.47 10.99
N GLY A 38 2.96 10.81 10.92
CA GLY A 38 4.03 10.16 11.67
C GLY A 38 4.51 8.85 11.06
N THR A 39 3.62 7.87 10.89
CA THR A 39 3.94 6.54 10.33
C THR A 39 2.90 6.09 9.30
N ALA A 40 3.28 5.19 8.38
CA ALA A 40 2.34 4.62 7.41
C ALA A 40 1.19 3.85 8.09
N GLN A 41 1.48 3.12 9.16
CA GLN A 41 0.47 2.45 9.98
C GLN A 41 -0.55 3.45 10.54
N ARG A 42 -0.07 4.59 11.06
CA ARG A 42 -0.96 5.62 11.60
C ARG A 42 -1.77 6.31 10.50
N ALA A 43 -1.19 6.53 9.33
CA ALA A 43 -1.93 7.04 8.18
C ALA A 43 -3.06 6.09 7.75
N ALA A 44 -2.83 4.77 7.79
CA ALA A 44 -3.87 3.76 7.54
C ALA A 44 -4.98 3.78 8.59
N PHE A 45 -4.63 3.94 9.87
CA PHE A 45 -5.60 4.13 10.95
C PHE A 45 -6.47 5.37 10.73
N GLU A 46 -5.87 6.49 10.34
CA GLU A 46 -6.60 7.75 10.10
C GLU A 46 -7.51 7.61 8.86
N PHE A 47 -7.01 7.05 7.76
CA PHE A 47 -7.82 6.74 6.58
C PHE A 47 -9.03 5.88 6.92
N ALA A 48 -8.83 4.78 7.65
CA ALA A 48 -9.90 3.82 7.98
C ALA A 48 -11.02 4.43 8.84
N ARG A 49 -10.75 5.54 9.54
CA ARG A 49 -11.76 6.26 10.32
C ARG A 49 -12.60 7.25 9.51
N ASP A 50 -12.04 7.73 8.41
CA ASP A 50 -12.62 8.81 7.61
C ASP A 50 -13.27 8.31 6.31
N THR A 51 -12.87 7.12 5.84
CA THR A 51 -13.42 6.46 4.66
C THR A 51 -14.70 5.67 4.96
N ASP A 52 -15.43 5.25 3.92
CA ASP A 52 -16.54 4.33 4.07
C ASP A 52 -16.10 2.85 3.99
N PHE A 53 -17.00 1.95 4.39
CA PHE A 53 -16.69 0.53 4.45
C PHE A 53 -16.39 -0.08 3.07
N GLU A 54 -17.04 0.41 2.00
CA GLU A 54 -16.84 -0.13 0.65
C GLU A 54 -15.42 0.21 0.14
N GLU A 55 -15.01 1.47 0.31
CA GLU A 55 -13.66 1.93 -0.01
C GLU A 55 -12.58 1.20 0.81
N LEU A 56 -12.84 0.94 2.10
CA LEU A 56 -11.93 0.20 2.96
C LEU A 56 -11.76 -1.26 2.49
N VAL A 57 -12.85 -1.93 2.09
CA VAL A 57 -12.82 -3.30 1.55
C VAL A 57 -12.02 -3.35 0.25
N GLU A 58 -12.26 -2.39 -0.66
CA GLU A 58 -11.53 -2.29 -1.93
C GLU A 58 -10.02 -2.07 -1.68
N LEU A 59 -9.65 -1.11 -0.83
CA LEU A 59 -8.26 -0.85 -0.50
C LEU A 59 -7.58 -2.07 0.12
N ALA A 60 -8.23 -2.75 1.07
CA ALA A 60 -7.66 -3.94 1.72
C ALA A 60 -7.43 -5.10 0.73
N ALA A 61 -8.30 -5.25 -0.27
CA ALA A 61 -8.13 -6.23 -1.34
C ALA A 61 -6.97 -5.85 -2.27
N GLU A 62 -6.89 -4.59 -2.70
CA GLU A 62 -5.79 -4.09 -3.54
C GLU A 62 -4.43 -4.12 -2.82
N TRP A 63 -4.41 -3.89 -1.51
CA TRP A 63 -3.20 -3.93 -0.68
C TRP A 63 -2.50 -5.30 -0.72
N GLN A 64 -3.21 -6.38 -1.03
CA GLN A 64 -2.61 -7.71 -1.19
C GLN A 64 -1.58 -7.74 -2.33
N ALA A 65 -1.77 -6.95 -3.40
CA ALA A 65 -0.77 -6.83 -4.46
C ALA A 65 0.52 -6.20 -3.94
N LEU A 66 0.41 -5.20 -3.07
CA LEU A 66 1.55 -4.55 -2.43
C LEU A 66 2.26 -5.49 -1.43
N ARG A 67 1.53 -6.25 -0.62
CA ARG A 67 2.11 -7.28 0.27
C ARG A 67 2.92 -8.30 -0.50
N LEU A 68 2.37 -8.83 -1.60
CA LEU A 68 3.08 -9.78 -2.46
C LEU A 68 4.36 -9.16 -3.02
N ALA A 69 4.29 -7.92 -3.52
CA ALA A 69 5.44 -7.21 -4.05
C ALA A 69 6.52 -6.96 -2.98
N ALA A 70 6.13 -6.61 -1.75
CA ALA A 70 7.06 -6.38 -0.64
C ALA A 70 7.82 -7.63 -0.19
N VAL A 71 7.24 -8.82 -0.39
CA VAL A 71 7.89 -10.10 -0.07
C VAL A 71 8.76 -10.59 -1.23
N ARG A 72 8.41 -10.27 -2.47
CA ARG A 72 9.00 -10.89 -3.67
C ARG A 72 9.97 -9.99 -4.43
N LEU A 73 9.84 -8.67 -4.32
CA LEU A 73 10.72 -7.72 -4.98
C LEU A 73 11.78 -7.20 -4.01
N PRO A 74 12.99 -6.89 -4.50
CA PRO A 74 13.92 -6.08 -3.73
C PRO A 74 13.30 -4.73 -3.34
N LEU A 75 13.44 -4.30 -2.08
CA LEU A 75 12.79 -3.07 -1.57
C LEU A 75 13.14 -1.82 -2.38
N GLY A 76 14.37 -1.71 -2.88
CA GLY A 76 14.75 -0.59 -3.75
C GLY A 76 13.99 -0.56 -5.09
N ARG A 77 13.58 -1.74 -5.60
CA ARG A 77 12.73 -1.86 -6.80
C ARG A 77 11.28 -1.52 -6.46
N LEU A 78 10.76 -2.03 -5.34
CA LEU A 78 9.43 -1.68 -4.86
C LEU A 78 9.27 -0.17 -4.66
N ASN A 79 10.17 0.46 -3.90
CA ASN A 79 10.14 1.89 -3.62
C ASN A 79 10.17 2.74 -4.90
N ARG A 80 10.90 2.28 -5.94
CA ARG A 80 10.90 2.94 -7.24
C ARG A 80 9.53 2.89 -7.91
N LEU A 81 8.89 1.72 -7.92
CA LEU A 81 7.56 1.53 -8.50
C LEU A 81 6.51 2.38 -7.78
N LEU A 82 6.52 2.39 -6.45
CA LEU A 82 5.60 3.19 -5.64
C LEU A 82 5.74 4.69 -5.93
N ARG A 83 6.98 5.18 -6.03
CA ARG A 83 7.26 6.57 -6.37
C ARG A 83 6.82 6.92 -7.80
N GLU A 84 7.23 6.11 -8.78
CA GLU A 84 7.04 6.42 -10.20
C GLU A 84 5.60 6.23 -10.68
N ARG A 85 4.89 5.21 -10.15
CA ARG A 85 3.55 4.85 -10.62
C ARG A 85 2.44 5.39 -9.71
N PHE A 86 2.65 5.41 -8.40
CA PHE A 86 1.61 5.75 -7.42
C PHE A 86 1.80 7.12 -6.78
N ARG A 87 2.84 7.88 -7.17
CA ARG A 87 3.21 9.18 -6.57
C ARG A 87 3.37 9.09 -5.03
N CYS A 88 3.77 7.92 -4.55
CA CYS A 88 3.97 7.65 -3.15
C CYS A 88 5.28 8.31 -2.67
N GLY A 89 5.22 9.00 -1.52
CA GLY A 89 6.37 9.55 -0.82
C GLY A 89 6.93 8.66 0.28
N TRP A 90 6.20 7.60 0.67
CA TRP A 90 6.67 6.62 1.64
C TRP A 90 7.85 5.79 1.12
N HIS A 91 8.90 5.73 1.94
CA HIS A 91 10.05 4.87 1.72
C HIS A 91 9.93 3.61 2.59
N VAL A 92 9.51 2.50 1.98
CA VAL A 92 9.36 1.20 2.64
C VAL A 92 10.73 0.70 3.05
N ALA A 93 10.97 0.59 4.36
CA ALA A 93 12.24 0.11 4.91
C ALA A 93 12.24 -1.40 5.15
N SER A 94 11.06 -2.03 5.28
CA SER A 94 10.92 -3.48 5.41
C SER A 94 9.53 -3.96 5.00
N SER A 95 9.39 -5.24 4.65
CA SER A 95 8.08 -5.85 4.41
C SER A 95 7.18 -5.81 5.64
N ALA A 96 7.75 -5.79 6.85
CA ALA A 96 7.00 -5.68 8.10
C ALA A 96 6.22 -4.36 8.21
N GLU A 97 6.68 -3.27 7.58
CA GLU A 97 5.93 -2.01 7.57
C GLU A 97 4.68 -2.10 6.67
N VAL A 98 4.79 -2.81 5.53
CA VAL A 98 3.65 -3.09 4.64
C VAL A 98 2.62 -3.98 5.33
N GLU A 99 3.09 -4.96 6.09
CA GLU A 99 2.25 -5.82 6.93
C GLU A 99 1.57 -5.04 8.08
N ALA A 100 2.27 -4.08 8.69
CA ALA A 100 1.68 -3.24 9.74
C ALA A 100 0.51 -2.40 9.21
N VAL A 101 0.63 -1.85 7.99
CA VAL A 101 -0.49 -1.16 7.32
C VAL A 101 -1.63 -2.14 7.03
N ALA A 102 -1.31 -3.31 6.47
CA ALA A 102 -2.33 -4.33 6.19
C ALA A 102 -3.13 -4.71 7.43
N HIS A 103 -2.45 -4.88 8.57
CA HIS A 103 -3.08 -5.20 9.84
C HIS A 103 -4.07 -4.14 10.31
N GLU A 104 -3.78 -2.85 10.11
CA GLU A 104 -4.72 -1.78 10.47
C GLU A 104 -5.96 -1.77 9.59
N LEU A 105 -5.80 -1.98 8.28
CA LEU A 105 -6.92 -2.08 7.35
C LEU A 105 -7.81 -3.28 7.70
N GLU A 106 -7.19 -4.44 7.95
CA GLU A 106 -7.90 -5.68 8.34
C GLU A 106 -8.60 -5.53 9.70
N ARG A 107 -7.99 -4.83 10.66
CA ARG A 107 -8.61 -4.53 11.96
C ARG A 107 -9.86 -3.68 11.79
N ALA A 108 -9.77 -2.61 11.01
CA ALA A 108 -10.90 -1.71 10.77
C ALA A 108 -12.07 -2.39 10.04
N LEU A 109 -11.80 -3.39 9.20
CA LEU A 109 -12.84 -4.20 8.55
C LEU A 109 -13.58 -5.15 9.50
N ALA A 110 -13.00 -5.43 10.68
CA ALA A 110 -13.56 -6.34 11.67
C ALA A 110 -14.39 -5.64 12.76
N GLU A 111 -14.42 -4.30 12.77
CA GLU A 111 -15.16 -3.44 13.71
C GLU A 111 -16.58 -3.11 13.20
#